data_AF-A0A1S2XZ88-F1
#
_entry.id   AF-A0A1S2XZ88-F1
#
_cell.length_a   1.000
_cell.length_b   1.000
_cell.length_c   1.000
_cell.angle_alpha   90.00
_cell.angle_beta   90.00
_cell.angle_gamma   90.00
#
_symmetry.space_group_name_H-M   'P 1'
#
loop_
_entity.id
_entity.type
_entity.pdbx_description
1 polymer ?
#
loop_
_entity_poly.entity_id
_entity_poly.type
_entity_poly.pdbx_seq_one_letter_code
_entity_poly.pdbx_strand_id
1 'polypeptide(L)'
;MGSYIALRIIGALMLLSSAPFVFAYIECSTVSQLFSSCSIFITYGTPDPIPGSPCCDAMSGLSIISNSGDNKQSVCRCIMGLIQTYNPNATAIGTLPGLCGISLGFILDPNVDCSLYGISSGLGLN
;
A
#
# COMPACT_ATOMS: atom_id res chain seq x y z
N MET A 1 7.38 24.31 49.23
CA MET A 1 7.18 24.78 47.84
C MET A 1 8.05 24.07 46.77
N GLY A 2 9.01 23.20 47.12
CA GLY A 2 9.85 22.52 46.11
C GLY A 2 9.28 21.24 45.49
N SER A 3 8.37 20.54 46.19
CA SER A 3 7.88 19.22 45.76
C SER A 3 6.98 19.27 44.52
N TYR A 4 6.20 20.35 44.35
CA TYR A 4 5.29 20.50 43.21
C TYR A 4 6.01 20.89 41.90
N ILE A 5 7.20 21.49 41.99
CA ILE A 5 8.01 21.86 40.81
C ILE A 5 8.64 20.60 40.21
N ALA A 6 9.16 19.70 41.04
CA ALA A 6 9.72 18.43 40.59
C ALA A 6 8.68 17.55 39.87
N LEU A 7 7.45 17.50 40.38
CA LEU A 7 6.35 16.73 39.77
C LEU A 7 5.96 17.24 38.37
N ARG A 8 6.04 18.56 38.14
CA ARG A 8 5.70 19.19 36.85
C ARG A 8 6.76 18.93 35.78
N ILE A 9 8.03 18.88 36.16
CA ILE A 9 9.14 18.64 35.24
C ILE A 9 9.16 17.17 34.78
N ILE A 10 8.92 16.23 35.70
CA ILE A 10 8.85 14.79 35.36
C ILE A 10 7.65 14.49 34.45
N GLY A 11 6.50 15.14 34.68
CA GLY A 11 5.32 14.99 33.81
C GLY A 11 5.51 15.57 32.39
N ALA A 12 6.29 16.64 32.25
CA ALA A 12 6.55 17.26 30.95
C ALA A 12 7.55 16.44 30.08
N LEU A 13 8.49 15.74 30.71
CA LEU A 13 9.49 14.91 30.01
C LEU A 13 8.91 13.65 29.37
N MET A 14 7.82 13.09 29.91
CA MET A 14 7.15 11.93 29.29
C MET A 14 6.29 12.28 28.07
N LEU A 15 5.90 13.54 27.90
CA LEU A 15 5.07 13.99 26.76
C LEU A 15 5.87 14.24 25.48
N LEU A 16 7.20 14.34 25.55
CA LEU A 16 8.06 14.59 24.39
C LEU A 16 8.54 13.31 23.67
N SER A 17 8.27 12.12 24.21
CA SER A 17 8.90 10.87 23.76
C SER A 17 8.08 10.07 22.74
N SER A 18 6.85 10.46 22.44
CA SER A 18 5.99 9.80 21.46
C SER A 18 5.85 10.64 20.21
N ALA A 19 6.95 10.89 19.50
CA ALA A 19 6.83 11.16 18.08
C ALA A 19 6.43 9.81 17.45
N PRO A 20 5.21 9.65 16.89
CA PRO A 20 4.97 8.50 16.06
C PRO A 20 5.96 8.62 14.91
N PHE A 21 6.90 7.68 14.83
CA PHE A 21 7.63 7.44 13.60
C PHE A 21 6.56 7.04 12.58
N VAL A 22 6.02 8.01 11.85
CA VAL A 22 5.14 7.75 10.73
C VAL A 22 6.05 7.22 9.63
N PHE A 23 6.40 5.95 9.72
CA PHE A 23 6.76 5.22 8.52
C PHE A 23 5.54 5.38 7.62
N ALA A 24 5.70 6.11 6.52
CA ALA A 24 4.74 6.09 5.43
C ALA A 24 4.82 4.71 4.74
N TYR A 25 4.65 3.65 5.51
CA TYR A 25 4.38 2.32 5.02
C TYR A 25 2.96 2.39 4.48
N ILE A 26 2.83 2.30 3.16
CA ILE A 26 1.53 2.06 2.56
C ILE A 26 1.00 0.76 3.11
N GLU A 27 -0.06 0.87 3.91
CA GLU A 27 -0.67 -0.27 4.54
C GLU A 27 -1.38 -1.12 3.49
N CYS A 28 -1.25 -2.44 3.58
CA CYS A 28 -1.98 -3.33 2.67
C CYS A 28 -3.50 -3.13 2.76
N SER A 29 -4.04 -2.58 3.86
CA SER A 29 -5.45 -2.20 3.94
C SER A 29 -5.82 -1.10 2.94
N THR A 30 -4.93 -0.14 2.66
CA THR A 30 -5.15 0.87 1.60
C THR A 30 -5.20 0.21 0.24
N VAL A 31 -4.23 -0.67 -0.08
CA VAL A 31 -4.21 -1.39 -1.36
C VAL A 31 -5.47 -2.25 -1.51
N SER A 32 -5.82 -3.04 -0.49
CA SER A 32 -7.02 -3.86 -0.46
C SER A 32 -8.30 -3.06 -0.64
N GLN A 33 -8.40 -1.84 -0.08
CA GLN A 33 -9.55 -0.96 -0.28
C GLN A 33 -9.68 -0.52 -1.73
N LEU A 34 -8.57 -0.19 -2.41
CA LEU A 34 -8.58 0.17 -3.83
C LEU A 34 -9.07 -1.01 -4.69
N PHE A 35 -8.62 -2.24 -4.38
CA PHE A 35 -9.13 -3.45 -5.03
C PHE A 35 -10.58 -3.76 -4.66
N SER A 36 -11.03 -3.39 -3.45
CA SER A 36 -12.43 -3.57 -3.02
C SER A 36 -13.40 -2.79 -3.91
N SER A 37 -13.00 -1.60 -4.39
CA SER A 37 -13.75 -0.83 -5.41
C SER A 37 -13.92 -1.58 -6.74
N CYS A 38 -13.08 -2.59 -6.99
CA CYS A 38 -13.10 -3.46 -8.16
C CYS A 38 -13.63 -4.88 -7.85
N SER A 39 -14.19 -5.09 -6.66
CA SER A 39 -14.62 -6.41 -6.16
C SER A 39 -15.54 -7.16 -7.13
N ILE A 40 -16.43 -6.48 -7.86
CA ILE A 40 -17.30 -7.09 -8.86
C ILE A 40 -16.48 -7.84 -9.91
N PHE A 41 -15.49 -7.17 -10.52
CA PHE A 41 -14.63 -7.80 -11.52
C PHE A 41 -13.73 -8.87 -10.90
N ILE A 42 -13.21 -8.64 -9.68
CA ILE A 42 -12.36 -9.62 -8.99
C ILE A 42 -13.14 -10.89 -8.64
N THR A 43 -14.42 -10.78 -8.29
CA THR A 43 -15.25 -11.92 -7.90
C THR A 43 -15.85 -12.64 -9.10
N TYR A 44 -16.33 -11.91 -10.09
CA TYR A 44 -17.08 -12.48 -11.23
C TYR A 44 -16.29 -12.54 -12.53
N GLY A 45 -15.13 -11.88 -12.61
CA GLY A 45 -14.32 -11.77 -13.83
C GLY A 45 -14.93 -10.92 -14.94
N THR A 46 -16.16 -10.42 -14.74
CA THR A 46 -16.94 -9.65 -15.73
C THR A 46 -17.94 -8.72 -15.04
N PRO A 47 -18.38 -7.63 -15.70
CA PRO A 47 -17.81 -7.04 -16.91
C PRO A 47 -16.42 -6.43 -16.66
N ASP A 48 -15.61 -6.28 -17.70
CA ASP A 48 -14.31 -5.63 -17.61
C ASP A 48 -14.42 -4.18 -17.12
N PRO A 49 -13.53 -3.73 -16.22
CA PRO A 49 -13.53 -2.37 -15.73
C PRO A 49 -13.09 -1.42 -16.84
N ILE A 50 -13.96 -0.48 -17.17
CA ILE A 50 -13.71 0.58 -18.15
C ILE A 50 -13.04 1.79 -17.50
N PRO A 51 -12.12 2.49 -18.20
CA PRO A 51 -11.53 3.72 -17.72
C PRO A 51 -12.59 4.79 -17.46
N GLY A 52 -12.52 5.46 -16.31
CA GLY A 52 -13.55 6.38 -15.80
C GLY A 52 -14.61 5.71 -14.92
N SER A 53 -14.52 4.39 -14.69
CA SER A 53 -15.28 3.72 -13.63
C SER A 53 -14.64 3.99 -12.26
N PRO A 54 -15.41 3.93 -11.15
CA PRO A 54 -14.88 4.12 -9.80
C PRO A 54 -13.77 3.11 -9.45
N CYS A 55 -13.80 1.93 -10.06
CA CYS A 55 -12.74 0.93 -9.94
C CYS A 55 -11.43 1.43 -10.56
N CYS A 56 -11.47 1.95 -11.79
CA CYS A 56 -10.26 2.46 -12.45
C CYS A 56 -9.76 3.77 -11.84
N ASP A 57 -10.64 4.63 -11.33
CA ASP A 57 -10.25 5.79 -10.52
C ASP A 57 -9.48 5.36 -9.26
N ALA A 58 -9.93 4.31 -8.56
CA ALA A 58 -9.20 3.75 -7.43
C ALA A 58 -7.82 3.19 -7.85
N MET A 59 -7.76 2.47 -8.98
CA MET A 59 -6.49 1.96 -9.52
C MET A 59 -5.54 3.09 -9.92
N SER A 60 -6.05 4.27 -10.31
CA SER A 60 -5.20 5.42 -10.62
C SER A 60 -4.47 5.94 -9.38
N GLY A 61 -5.15 5.94 -8.23
CA GLY A 61 -4.55 6.21 -6.93
C GLY A 61 -3.46 5.19 -6.59
N LEU A 62 -3.70 3.90 -6.88
CA LEU A 62 -2.70 2.85 -6.71
C LEU A 62 -1.47 3.09 -7.60
N SER A 63 -1.63 3.58 -8.84
CA SER A 63 -0.53 3.96 -9.73
C SER A 63 0.34 5.06 -9.13
N ILE A 64 -0.28 6.10 -8.58
CA ILE A 64 0.45 7.20 -7.93
C ILE A 64 1.25 6.67 -6.73
N ILE A 65 0.63 5.81 -5.92
CA ILE A 65 1.27 5.22 -4.75
C ILE A 65 2.42 4.29 -5.14
N SER A 66 2.19 3.41 -6.12
CA SER A 66 3.19 2.48 -6.65
C SER A 66 4.32 3.16 -7.39
N ASN A 67 4.14 4.38 -7.90
CA ASN A 67 5.24 5.09 -8.54
C ASN A 67 6.27 5.61 -7.51
N SER A 68 5.86 5.81 -6.26
CA SER A 68 6.76 6.15 -5.16
C SER A 68 7.68 4.96 -4.82
N GLY A 69 8.99 5.13 -5.00
CA GLY A 69 10.00 4.08 -4.81
C GLY A 69 9.91 3.39 -3.45
N ASP A 70 9.72 4.16 -2.38
CA ASP A 70 9.57 3.65 -1.01
C ASP A 70 8.36 2.73 -0.81
N ASN A 71 7.35 2.88 -1.67
CA ASN A 71 6.09 2.14 -1.56
C ASN A 71 6.01 0.94 -2.50
N LYS A 72 6.86 0.87 -3.53
CA LYS A 72 6.80 -0.20 -4.55
C LYS A 72 6.86 -1.59 -3.95
N GLN A 73 7.80 -1.82 -3.03
CA GLN A 73 7.95 -3.11 -2.36
C GLN A 73 6.70 -3.47 -1.56
N SER A 74 6.20 -2.53 -0.75
CA SER A 74 5.02 -2.73 0.08
C SER A 74 3.80 -3.03 -0.77
N VAL A 75 3.53 -2.20 -1.78
CA VAL A 75 2.41 -2.40 -2.73
C VAL A 75 2.51 -3.74 -3.43
N CYS A 76 3.69 -4.11 -3.94
CA CYS A 76 3.91 -5.40 -4.58
C CYS A 76 3.57 -6.57 -3.63
N ARG A 77 4.07 -6.54 -2.38
CA ARG A 77 3.78 -7.57 -1.37
C ARG A 77 2.29 -7.65 -1.05
N CYS A 78 1.61 -6.51 -0.94
CA CYS A 78 0.17 -6.47 -0.69
C CYS A 78 -0.62 -7.07 -1.85
N ILE A 79 -0.29 -6.73 -3.09
CA ILE A 79 -0.94 -7.28 -4.28
C ILE A 79 -0.72 -8.79 -4.36
N MET A 80 0.49 -9.29 -4.03
CA MET A 80 0.74 -10.72 -3.95
C MET A 80 -0.13 -11.43 -2.91
N GLY A 81 -0.29 -10.84 -1.72
CA GLY A 81 -1.20 -11.37 -0.70
C GLY A 81 -2.64 -11.43 -1.19
N LEU A 82 -3.09 -10.43 -1.94
CA LEU A 82 -4.41 -10.41 -2.57
C LEU A 82 -4.55 -11.50 -3.63
N ILE A 83 -3.58 -11.64 -4.53
CA ILE A 83 -3.57 -12.68 -5.57
C ILE A 83 -3.72 -14.07 -4.94
N GLN A 84 -3.00 -14.35 -3.84
CA GLN A 84 -3.11 -15.61 -3.12
C GLN A 84 -4.48 -15.80 -2.43
N THR A 85 -5.04 -14.71 -1.90
CA THR A 85 -6.34 -14.73 -1.20
C THR A 85 -7.50 -14.94 -2.17
N TYR A 86 -7.44 -14.37 -3.36
CA TYR A 86 -8.53 -14.37 -4.35
C TYR A 86 -8.44 -15.52 -5.36
N ASN A 87 -7.74 -16.61 -5.04
CA ASN A 87 -7.67 -17.80 -5.91
C ASN A 87 -9.06 -18.44 -6.09
N PRO A 88 -9.57 -18.69 -7.32
CA PRO A 88 -8.89 -18.73 -8.63
C PRO A 88 -8.88 -17.43 -9.45
N ASN A 89 -9.49 -16.34 -8.98
CA ASN A 89 -9.56 -15.05 -9.67
C ASN A 89 -8.29 -14.19 -9.51
N ALA A 90 -7.18 -14.81 -9.11
CA ALA A 90 -5.84 -14.22 -9.05
C ALA A 90 -5.49 -13.42 -10.31
N THR A 91 -5.86 -13.96 -11.49
CA THR A 91 -5.62 -13.32 -12.79
C THR A 91 -6.35 -11.99 -12.92
N ALA A 92 -7.56 -11.85 -12.37
CA ALA A 92 -8.34 -10.61 -12.44
C ALA A 92 -7.63 -9.45 -11.73
N ILE A 93 -6.98 -9.74 -10.60
CA ILE A 93 -6.18 -8.76 -9.83
C ILE A 93 -4.95 -8.30 -10.63
N GLY A 94 -4.27 -9.22 -11.31
CA GLY A 94 -3.12 -8.90 -12.15
C GLY A 94 -3.47 -8.13 -13.43
N THR A 95 -4.63 -8.40 -14.04
CA THR A 95 -5.07 -7.74 -15.28
C THR A 95 -5.77 -6.40 -15.05
N LEU A 96 -6.27 -6.16 -13.84
CA LEU A 96 -7.01 -4.95 -13.46
C LEU A 96 -6.32 -3.63 -13.84
N PRO A 97 -5.04 -3.43 -13.49
CA PRO A 97 -4.32 -2.22 -13.88
C PRO A 97 -4.26 -2.06 -15.42
N GLY A 98 -3.99 -3.15 -16.14
CA GLY A 98 -3.93 -3.16 -17.60
C GLY A 98 -5.27 -2.82 -18.27
N LEU A 99 -6.38 -3.35 -17.74
CA LEU A 99 -7.74 -3.05 -18.23
C LEU A 99 -8.11 -1.58 -18.03
N CYS A 100 -7.66 -0.99 -16.92
CA CYS A 100 -7.83 0.43 -16.64
C CYS A 100 -6.85 1.34 -17.41
N GLY A 101 -5.94 0.79 -18.23
CA GLY A 101 -4.91 1.56 -18.94
C GLY A 101 -3.81 2.12 -18.02
N ILE A 102 -3.62 1.50 -16.85
CA ILE A 102 -2.71 1.95 -15.80
C ILE A 102 -1.46 1.09 -15.78
N SER A 103 -0.30 1.75 -15.73
CA SER A 103 0.98 1.11 -15.49
C SER A 103 1.46 1.41 -14.06
N LEU A 104 1.78 0.36 -13.30
CA LEU A 104 2.30 0.48 -11.94
C LEU A 104 3.82 0.69 -11.91
N GLY A 105 4.48 0.77 -13.07
CA GLY A 105 5.93 0.93 -13.18
C GLY A 105 6.72 -0.32 -12.73
N PHE A 106 6.04 -1.43 -12.51
CA PHE A 106 6.61 -2.76 -12.29
C PHE A 106 5.66 -3.84 -12.83
N ILE A 107 6.17 -5.05 -12.97
CA ILE A 107 5.42 -6.19 -13.50
C ILE A 107 4.78 -6.93 -12.33
N LEU A 108 3.46 -7.10 -12.38
CA LEU A 108 2.71 -7.96 -11.47
C LEU A 108 2.70 -9.38 -12.03
N ASP A 109 3.73 -10.16 -11.72
CA ASP A 109 3.81 -11.58 -12.06
C ASP A 109 3.82 -12.41 -10.78
N PRO A 110 3.07 -13.50 -10.64
CA PRO A 110 3.08 -14.34 -9.42
C PRO A 110 4.47 -14.86 -9.01
N ASN A 111 5.47 -14.80 -9.89
CA ASN A 111 6.86 -15.16 -9.60
C ASN A 111 7.78 -13.94 -9.39
N VAL A 112 7.26 -12.71 -9.41
CA VAL A 112 8.09 -11.51 -9.22
C VAL A 112 8.54 -11.40 -7.77
N ASP A 113 9.84 -11.17 -7.58
CA ASP A 113 10.40 -10.95 -6.25
C ASP A 113 10.22 -9.47 -5.86
N CYS A 114 9.22 -9.19 -5.03
CA CYS A 114 8.92 -7.83 -4.56
C CYS A 114 10.08 -7.17 -3.80
N SER A 115 11.08 -7.94 -3.34
CA SER A 115 12.25 -7.41 -2.64
C SER A 115 13.17 -6.59 -3.54
N LEU A 116 13.10 -6.81 -4.86
CA LEU A 116 13.87 -6.04 -5.85
C LEU A 116 13.47 -4.57 -5.90
N TYR A 117 12.25 -4.24 -5.47
CA TYR A 117 11.72 -2.88 -5.49
C TYR A 117 11.90 -2.11 -4.16
N GLY A 118 12.55 -2.73 -3.17
CA GLY A 118 12.57 -2.27 -1.78
C GLY A 118 13.88 -1.69 -1.25
N ILE A 119 14.92 -1.64 -2.07
CA ILE A 119 16.28 -1.33 -1.61
C ILE A 119 16.47 0.16 -1.25
N SER A 120 15.49 1.04 -1.52
CA SER A 120 15.65 2.50 -1.35
C SER A 120 15.46 3.03 0.08
N SER A 121 14.85 2.30 1.01
CA SER A 121 14.46 2.87 2.31
C SER A 121 15.28 2.35 3.51
N GLY A 122 16.40 1.66 3.26
CA GLY A 122 17.25 1.03 4.29
C GLY A 122 18.64 1.62 4.49
N LEU A 123 19.03 2.70 3.79
CA LEU A 123 20.34 3.35 3.98
C LEU A 123 20.23 4.79 4.51
N GLY A 124 19.70 4.89 5.72
CA GLY A 124 20.08 5.87 6.73
C GLY A 124 19.82 5.17 8.06
N LEU A 125 20.81 4.67 8.78
CA LEU A 125 21.89 5.42 9.44
C LEU A 125 23.17 4.57 9.57
N ASN A 126 24.31 5.17 9.18
CA ASN A 126 25.59 4.96 9.87
C ASN A 126 25.55 5.75 11.18
#